data_AF-A0A3D0N518-F1
#
_entry.id   AF-A0A3D0N518-F1
#
_cell.length_a   1.000
_cell.length_b   1.000
_cell.length_c   1.000
_cell.angle_alpha   90.00
_cell.angle_beta   90.00
_cell.angle_gamma   90.00
#
_symmetry.space_group_name_H-M   'P 1'
#
loop_
_entity.id
_entity.type
_entity.pdbx_description
1 polymer ?
#
loop_
_entity_poly.entity_id
_entity_poly.type
_entity_poly.pdbx_seq_one_letter_code
_entity_poly.pdbx_strand_id
1 'polypeptide(L)'
;MNFWSGRVWDTEILVAYSRVIRNLVPVEDLLLAGELLEGAEVQGPGRISGVVADGEMVVLVADYYQDAGGAVTVKLPVDAAMTATDLDTGETLTVAADGTLRVPLEGVRARVLHIM
;
A
#
# COMPACT_ATOMS: atom_id res chain seq x y z
N MET A 1 6.96 -22.07 -36.02
CA MET A 1 7.85 -22.08 -34.84
C MET A 1 7.47 -20.86 -34.02
N ASN A 2 6.68 -21.05 -32.96
CA ASN A 2 6.19 -19.92 -32.17
C ASN A 2 7.33 -19.42 -31.28
N PHE A 3 7.67 -18.15 -31.41
CA PHE A 3 8.69 -17.47 -30.61
C PHE A 3 8.13 -17.20 -29.21
N TRP A 4 8.09 -18.23 -28.37
CA TRP A 4 7.87 -18.07 -26.94
C TRP A 4 9.23 -17.85 -26.29
N SER A 5 9.49 -16.61 -25.89
CA SER A 5 10.70 -16.24 -25.15
C SER A 5 10.90 -17.22 -23.98
N GLY A 6 12.06 -17.88 -23.92
CA GLY A 6 12.47 -18.79 -22.83
C GLY A 6 12.64 -18.11 -21.46
N ARG A 7 12.17 -16.86 -21.31
CA ARG A 7 11.85 -16.27 -20.02
C ARG A 7 10.48 -16.81 -19.62
N VAL A 8 10.48 -17.99 -19.03
CA VAL A 8 9.34 -18.45 -18.23
C VAL A 8 9.26 -17.47 -17.07
N TRP A 9 8.47 -16.40 -17.23
CA TRP A 9 7.93 -15.73 -16.06
C TRP A 9 7.11 -16.83 -15.39
N ASP A 10 7.56 -17.26 -14.21
CA ASP A 10 6.85 -18.30 -13.47
C ASP A 10 5.37 -17.92 -13.41
N THR A 11 4.48 -18.91 -13.55
CA THR A 11 3.04 -18.66 -13.56
C THR A 11 2.62 -17.91 -12.28
N GLU A 12 3.33 -18.17 -11.18
CA GLU A 12 3.19 -17.47 -9.91
C GLU A 12 3.46 -15.96 -10.01
N ILE A 13 4.50 -15.55 -10.76
CA ILE A 13 4.85 -14.14 -10.96
C ILE A 13 3.78 -13.44 -11.81
N LEU A 14 3.27 -14.10 -12.85
CA LEU A 14 2.19 -13.54 -13.69
C LEU A 14 0.88 -13.38 -12.89
N VAL A 15 0.57 -14.36 -12.03
CA VAL A 15 -0.56 -14.27 -11.10
C VAL A 15 -0.38 -13.08 -10.14
N ALA A 16 0.81 -12.90 -9.58
CA ALA A 16 1.11 -11.77 -8.70
C ALA A 16 0.93 -10.42 -9.41
N TYR A 17 1.45 -10.25 -10.64
CA TYR A 17 1.24 -9.02 -11.40
C TYR A 17 -0.23 -8.77 -11.73
N SER A 18 -0.95 -9.82 -12.18
CA SER A 18 -2.37 -9.68 -12.50
C SER A 18 -3.19 -9.27 -11.28
N ARG A 19 -2.84 -9.78 -10.09
CA ARG A 19 -3.45 -9.37 -8.83
C ARG A 19 -3.16 -7.89 -8.53
N VAL A 20 -1.89 -7.48 -8.54
CA VAL A 20 -1.51 -6.09 -8.24
C VAL A 20 -2.20 -5.12 -9.19
N ILE A 21 -2.22 -5.41 -10.50
CA ILE A 21 -2.92 -4.56 -11.49
C ILE A 21 -4.39 -4.40 -11.11
N ARG A 22 -5.11 -5.50 -10.83
CA ARG A 22 -6.53 -5.44 -10.46
C ARG A 22 -6.78 -4.63 -9.19
N ASN A 23 -5.86 -4.70 -8.23
CA ASN A 23 -5.99 -4.01 -6.95
C ASN A 23 -5.71 -2.51 -7.08
N LEU A 24 -4.88 -2.10 -8.05
CA LEU A 24 -4.55 -0.69 -8.27
C LEU A 24 -5.49 0.03 -9.24
N VAL A 25 -6.24 -0.69 -10.08
CA VAL A 25 -7.23 -0.09 -11.01
C VAL A 25 -8.17 0.92 -10.32
N PRO A 26 -8.74 0.65 -9.13
CA PRO A 26 -9.62 1.61 -8.46
C PRO A 26 -8.99 2.95 -8.10
N VAL A 27 -7.65 3.00 -8.04
CA VAL A 27 -6.87 4.19 -7.63
C VAL A 27 -5.88 4.63 -8.71
N GLU A 28 -6.07 4.18 -9.95
CA GLU A 28 -5.16 4.47 -11.06
C GLU A 28 -5.03 5.98 -11.31
N ASP A 29 -6.15 6.70 -11.31
CA ASP A 29 -6.15 8.15 -11.52
C ASP A 29 -5.33 8.89 -10.45
N LEU A 30 -5.43 8.46 -9.18
CA LEU A 30 -4.65 9.02 -8.08
C LEU A 30 -3.14 8.78 -8.29
N LEU A 31 -2.75 7.57 -8.71
CA LEU A 31 -1.35 7.22 -8.96
C LEU A 31 -0.75 7.98 -10.14
N LEU A 32 -1.56 8.33 -11.15
CA LEU A 32 -1.11 9.02 -12.35
C LEU A 32 -1.06 10.55 -12.19
N ALA A 33 -2.01 11.12 -11.45
CA ALA A 33 -2.15 12.57 -11.30
C ALA A 33 -1.59 13.11 -9.98
N GLY A 34 -1.41 12.26 -8.96
CA GLY A 34 -0.99 12.68 -7.64
C GLY A 34 0.50 12.99 -7.51
N GLU A 35 0.83 13.59 -6.37
CA GLU A 35 2.19 13.93 -5.99
C GLU A 35 2.71 12.93 -4.93
N LEU A 36 4.03 12.85 -4.78
CA LEU A 36 4.62 12.02 -3.73
C LEU A 36 4.10 12.46 -2.35
N LEU A 37 3.66 11.51 -1.53
CA LEU A 37 3.29 11.77 -0.14
C LEU A 37 4.53 12.14 0.67
N GLU A 38 4.64 13.41 1.06
CA GLU A 38 5.67 13.92 1.95
C GLU A 38 5.19 13.99 3.40
N GLY A 39 6.11 13.95 4.36
CA GLY A 39 5.79 14.12 5.79
C GLY A 39 5.18 12.90 6.50
N ALA A 40 4.97 11.79 5.78
CA ALA A 40 4.58 10.53 6.42
C ALA A 40 5.79 9.87 7.12
N GLU A 41 5.57 9.35 8.32
CA GLU A 41 6.61 8.74 9.15
C GLU A 41 6.24 7.31 9.56
N VAL A 42 7.26 6.48 9.79
CA VAL A 42 7.09 5.12 10.35
C VAL A 42 7.62 5.11 11.78
N GLN A 43 6.83 4.55 12.70
CA GLN A 43 7.26 4.34 14.08
C GLN A 43 7.88 2.95 14.23
N GLY A 44 9.20 2.89 14.44
CA GLY A 44 9.93 1.63 14.58
C GLY A 44 10.31 0.99 13.23
N PRO A 45 10.47 -0.35 13.17
CA PRO A 45 10.78 -1.06 11.93
C PRO A 45 9.64 -0.93 10.90
N GLY A 46 10.01 -0.69 9.65
CA GLY A 46 9.07 -0.61 8.53
C GLY A 46 9.43 0.46 7.51
N ARG A 47 8.58 0.57 6.50
CA ARG A 47 8.67 1.54 5.41
C ARG A 47 7.27 2.02 5.04
N ILE A 48 7.20 3.29 4.64
CA ILE A 48 6.03 3.87 4.01
C ILE A 48 6.46 4.64 2.76
N SER A 49 5.65 4.55 1.72
CA SER A 49 5.71 5.41 0.54
C SER A 49 4.29 5.60 0.04
N GLY A 50 3.96 6.76 -0.53
CA GLY A 50 2.62 6.94 -1.06
C GLY A 50 2.53 8.07 -2.07
N VAL A 51 1.33 8.23 -2.61
CA VAL A 51 0.93 9.30 -3.51
C VAL A 51 -0.31 9.96 -2.91
N VAL A 52 -0.43 11.28 -3.03
CA VAL A 52 -1.55 12.08 -2.55
C VAL A 52 -2.10 12.96 -3.67
N ALA A 53 -3.43 13.04 -3.77
CA ALA A 53 -4.12 13.99 -4.64
C ALA A 53 -5.54 14.22 -4.10
N ASP A 54 -6.03 15.46 -4.19
CA ASP A 54 -7.42 15.83 -3.84
C ASP A 54 -7.89 15.37 -2.45
N GLY A 55 -6.97 15.28 -1.48
CA GLY A 55 -7.26 14.85 -0.11
C GLY A 55 -7.31 13.34 0.09
N GLU A 56 -7.10 12.55 -0.97
CA GLU A 56 -6.99 11.10 -0.92
C GLU A 56 -5.52 10.66 -1.02
N MET A 57 -5.20 9.49 -0.48
CA MET A 57 -3.85 8.92 -0.54
C MET A 57 -3.86 7.45 -0.95
N VAL A 58 -2.86 7.03 -1.71
CA VAL A 58 -2.49 5.61 -1.84
C VAL A 58 -1.16 5.41 -1.16
N VAL A 59 -1.11 4.52 -0.18
CA VAL A 59 0.10 4.24 0.60
C VAL A 59 0.48 2.77 0.52
N LEU A 60 1.76 2.51 0.29
CA LEU A 60 2.39 1.22 0.49
C LEU A 60 3.05 1.23 1.87
N VAL A 61 2.56 0.38 2.77
CA VAL A 61 3.16 0.15 4.09
C VAL A 61 3.81 -1.22 4.10
N ALA A 62 5.09 -1.29 4.45
CA ALA A 62 5.87 -2.50 4.33
C ALA A 62 6.75 -2.79 5.54
N ASP A 63 6.90 -4.08 5.82
CA ASP A 63 7.91 -4.66 6.71
C ASP A 63 8.62 -5.78 5.94
N TYR A 64 9.56 -5.39 5.08
CA TYR A 64 10.25 -6.32 4.20
C TYR A 64 11.12 -7.34 4.95
N TYR A 65 11.62 -6.96 6.13
CA TYR A 65 12.51 -7.77 6.95
C TYR A 65 11.77 -8.54 8.06
N GLN A 66 10.48 -8.24 8.26
CA GLN A 66 9.62 -8.89 9.25
C GLN A 66 10.05 -8.62 10.71
N ASP A 67 10.61 -7.43 10.95
CA ASP A 67 11.14 -7.00 12.24
C ASP A 67 10.12 -6.19 13.06
N ALA A 68 8.98 -5.81 12.48
CA ALA A 68 7.96 -4.97 13.13
C ALA A 68 7.02 -5.76 14.05
N GLY A 69 7.21 -7.08 14.20
CA GLY A 69 6.37 -7.92 15.06
C GLY A 69 4.94 -8.10 14.53
N GLY A 70 4.77 -8.08 13.21
CA GLY A 70 3.51 -8.40 12.52
C GLY A 70 2.61 -7.21 12.20
N ALA A 71 2.99 -5.99 12.57
CA ALA A 71 2.26 -4.79 12.21
C ALA A 71 3.15 -3.54 12.21
N VAL A 72 2.91 -2.61 11.29
CA VAL A 72 3.63 -1.34 11.18
C VAL A 72 2.72 -0.21 11.62
N THR A 73 3.24 0.69 12.45
CA THR A 73 2.53 1.92 12.82
C THR A 73 3.13 3.09 12.05
N VAL A 74 2.28 3.87 11.39
CA VAL A 74 2.67 5.04 10.62
C VAL A 74 1.95 6.30 11.13
N LYS A 75 2.56 7.45 10.88
CA LYS A 75 2.00 8.77 11.10
C LYS A 75 1.80 9.43 9.73
N LEU A 76 0.55 9.70 9.39
CA LEU A 76 0.18 10.39 8.16
C LEU A 76 -0.01 11.89 8.41
N PRO A 77 0.33 12.76 7.44
CA PRO A 77 0.19 14.21 7.56
C PRO A 77 -1.27 14.63 7.28
N VAL A 78 -2.19 14.26 8.17
CA VAL A 78 -3.62 14.54 8.03
C VAL A 78 -4.16 15.26 9.27
N ASP A 79 -5.17 16.10 9.05
CA ASP A 79 -5.76 16.95 10.10
C ASP A 79 -7.09 16.40 10.64
N ALA A 80 -7.56 15.27 10.11
CA ALA A 80 -8.82 14.64 10.48
C ALA A 80 -8.72 13.12 10.42
N ALA A 81 -9.66 12.44 11.08
CA ALA A 81 -9.78 11.00 10.99
C ALA A 81 -10.22 10.60 9.58
N MET A 82 -9.63 9.53 9.05
CA MET A 82 -9.86 9.03 7.71
C MET A 82 -10.06 7.51 7.74
N THR A 83 -10.49 6.94 6.62
CA THR A 83 -10.64 5.49 6.44
C THR A 83 -9.58 5.01 5.45
N ALA A 84 -8.80 4.01 5.84
CA ALA A 84 -7.87 3.32 4.96
C ALA A 84 -8.46 1.97 4.54
N THR A 85 -8.57 1.71 3.24
CA THR A 85 -9.00 0.42 2.68
C THR A 85 -7.81 -0.33 2.12
N ASP A 86 -7.59 -1.55 2.58
CA ASP A 86 -6.60 -2.45 2.00
C ASP A 86 -7.04 -2.92 0.61
N LEU A 87 -6.29 -2.54 -0.42
CA LEU A 87 -6.61 -2.84 -1.82
C LEU A 87 -6.45 -4.34 -2.15
N ASP A 88 -5.76 -5.12 -1.31
CA ASP A 88 -5.66 -6.56 -1.47
C ASP A 88 -6.86 -7.33 -0.93
N THR A 89 -7.45 -6.86 0.16
CA THR A 89 -8.45 -7.61 0.95
C THR A 89 -9.82 -6.94 1.00
N GLY A 90 -9.89 -5.64 0.74
CA GLY A 90 -11.06 -4.79 0.95
C GLY A 90 -11.31 -4.44 2.41
N GLU A 91 -10.46 -4.88 3.35
CA GLU A 91 -10.61 -4.58 4.76
C GLU A 91 -10.37 -3.09 5.05
N THR A 92 -11.15 -2.51 5.96
CA THR A 92 -11.03 -1.10 6.35
C THR A 92 -10.33 -0.96 7.69
N LEU A 93 -9.38 -0.04 7.76
CA LEU A 93 -8.63 0.38 8.94
C LEU A 93 -8.94 1.85 9.24
N THR A 94 -8.88 2.24 10.50
CA THR A 94 -9.05 3.63 10.91
C THR A 94 -7.71 4.36 10.90
N VAL A 95 -7.67 5.51 10.22
CA VAL A 95 -6.66 6.54 10.46
C VAL A 95 -7.19 7.46 11.55
N ALA A 96 -6.51 7.51 12.68
CA ALA A 96 -6.92 8.36 13.79
C ALA A 96 -6.83 9.85 13.41
N ALA A 97 -7.54 10.72 14.14
CA ALA A 97 -7.56 12.16 13.85
C ALA A 97 -6.21 12.85 14.00
N ASP A 98 -5.26 12.21 14.69
CA ASP A 98 -3.87 12.67 14.74
C ASP A 98 -3.03 12.12 13.59
N GLY A 99 -3.60 11.38 12.64
CA GLY A 99 -2.91 10.73 11.53
C GLY A 99 -2.26 9.38 11.87
N THR A 100 -2.43 8.86 13.08
CA THR A 100 -1.90 7.54 13.43
C THR A 100 -2.69 6.43 12.73
N LEU A 101 -1.98 5.59 11.99
CA LEU A 101 -2.54 4.39 11.34
C LEU A 101 -1.70 3.17 11.73
N ARG A 102 -2.37 2.11 12.20
CA ARG A 102 -1.75 0.82 12.49
C ARG A 102 -2.14 -0.19 11.41
N VAL A 103 -1.14 -0.70 10.70
CA VAL A 103 -1.33 -1.63 9.58
C VAL A 103 -0.90 -3.04 10.00
N PRO A 104 -1.84 -3.99 10.18
CA PRO A 104 -1.50 -5.39 10.38
C PRO A 104 -0.95 -5.98 9.08
N LEU A 105 0.17 -6.70 9.17
CA LEU A 105 0.79 -7.36 8.02
C LEU A 105 0.62 -8.89 8.05
N GLU A 106 0.28 -9.49 9.19
CA GLU A 106 -0.16 -10.91 9.28
C GLU A 106 0.67 -11.92 8.46
N GLY A 107 2.00 -11.77 8.45
CA GLY A 107 2.92 -12.65 7.72
C GLY A 107 3.15 -12.28 6.25
N VAL A 108 2.46 -11.29 5.69
CA VAL A 108 2.88 -10.64 4.45
C VAL A 108 3.94 -9.56 4.71
N ARG A 109 4.58 -9.10 3.64
CA ARG A 109 5.64 -8.08 3.73
C ARG A 109 5.16 -6.66 3.47
N ALA A 110 3.99 -6.48 2.86
CA ALA A 110 3.46 -5.16 2.56
C ALA A 110 1.95 -5.19 2.30
N ARG A 111 1.31 -4.04 2.49
CA ARG A 111 -0.07 -3.75 2.11
C ARG A 111 -0.12 -2.45 1.32
N VAL A 112 -1.00 -2.39 0.33
CA VAL A 112 -1.34 -1.15 -0.36
C VAL A 112 -2.70 -0.71 0.12
N LEU A 113 -2.79 0.53 0.61
CA LEU A 113 -4.00 1.08 1.18
C LEU A 113 -4.44 2.31 0.39
N HIS A 114 -5.74 2.46 0.16
CA HIS A 114 -6.36 3.69 -0.30
C HIS A 114 -7.00 4.40 0.89
N ILE A 115 -6.74 5.69 1.07
CA ILE A 115 -7.14 6.46 2.24
C ILE A 115 -8.01 7.63 1.80
N MET A 116 -9.21 7.75 2.39
CA MET A 116 -10.26 8.74 2.11
C MET A 116 -10.86 9.32 3.39
#